data_AF-A0A453KZ21-F1
#
_entry.id   AF-A0A453KZ21-F1
#
_cell.length_a   1.000
_cell.length_b   1.000
_cell.length_c   1.000
_cell.angle_alpha   90.00
_cell.angle_beta   90.00
_cell.angle_gamma   90.00
#
_symmetry.space_group_name_H-M   'P 1'
#
loop_
_entity.id
_entity.type
_entity.pdbx_description
1 polymer ?
#
loop_
_entity_poly.entity_id
_entity_poly.type
_entity_poly.pdbx_seq_one_letter_code
_entity_poly.pdbx_strand_id
1 'polypeptide(L)'
;RGLCQGDPLSPYLFLLCAEGFSAMLQNAEANGRLKGIKICRTAPSISHLLFADDSLLLLEANANSAHELNQILNVYEAFSGQVINKEKSAILFSKNTKREDKEELMNQLNIATEGFSGKYLGLPCYIGKSKSKAFEYIKERVWKRIQGGKEKMLSKAGKEILIKAVAQAIPVYAMACFDLTKYLCDDISSMIGKFWWSQMDKENKIHWVGWDKLTKPKKDGGLGFRDLYSFNLAMLARQAWRMLQSPASLCAQVFVAKYYPNQNLLQARPRDGISYSWRSILKGVQVLQSGIIWRVGDGCTINIWSDPWLPRGISRSVTSQQGSHVITKVSDLIDSTSGTWDIQLL
;
A
#
# COMPACT_ATOMS: atom_id res chain seq x y z
N ARG A 1 -5.55 20.87 27.81
CA ARG A 1 -6.09 21.90 26.88
C ARG A 1 -5.75 21.42 25.47
N GLY A 2 -6.74 21.29 24.58
CA GLY A 2 -6.54 20.72 23.23
C GLY A 2 -6.07 21.77 22.21
N LEU A 3 -5.50 21.28 21.11
CA LEU A 3 -5.18 22.09 19.93
C LEU A 3 -6.47 22.42 19.16
N CYS A 4 -6.53 23.61 18.55
CA CYS A 4 -7.70 24.02 17.75
C CYS A 4 -7.82 23.14 16.50
N GLN A 5 -8.96 22.46 16.35
CA GLN A 5 -9.29 21.73 15.12
C GLN A 5 -9.50 22.73 13.97
N GLY A 6 -8.80 22.53 12.86
CA GLY A 6 -8.86 23.40 11.68
C GLY A 6 -7.73 24.42 11.56
N ASP A 7 -6.89 24.58 12.59
CA ASP A 7 -5.65 25.36 12.49
C ASP A 7 -4.59 24.55 11.70
N PRO A 8 -3.97 25.12 10.65
CA PRO A 8 -2.94 24.45 9.85
C PRO A 8 -1.68 24.04 10.65
N LEU A 9 -1.41 24.64 11.82
CA LEU A 9 -0.27 24.30 12.68
C LEU A 9 -0.56 23.14 13.63
N SER A 10 -1.82 22.94 14.03
CA SER A 10 -2.22 21.89 14.97
C SER A 10 -1.74 20.48 14.57
N PRO A 11 -1.81 20.04 13.29
CA PRO A 11 -1.28 18.74 12.88
C PRO A 11 0.23 18.60 13.11
N TYR A 12 1.02 19.67 12.89
CA TYR A 12 2.47 19.62 13.07
C TYR A 12 2.84 19.55 14.56
N LEU A 13 2.14 20.31 15.41
CA LEU A 13 2.33 20.24 16.86
C LEU A 13 1.96 18.86 17.39
N PHE A 14 0.91 18.23 16.86
CA PHE A 14 0.58 16.85 17.19
C PHE A 14 1.70 15.88 16.79
N LEU A 15 2.27 16.03 15.58
CA LEU A 15 3.37 15.18 15.13
C LEU A 15 4.62 15.33 16.00
N LEU A 16 4.95 16.53 16.48
CA LEU A 16 6.07 16.74 17.39
C LEU A 16 5.87 15.99 18.72
N CYS A 17 4.66 16.02 19.29
CA CYS A 17 4.35 15.21 20.47
C CYS A 17 4.47 13.70 20.18
N ALA A 18 3.94 13.25 19.05
CA ALA A 18 4.02 11.85 18.63
C ALA A 18 5.47 11.39 18.36
N GLU A 19 6.34 12.28 17.90
CA GLU A 19 7.78 12.01 17.73
C GLU A 19 8.46 11.78 19.07
N GLY A 20 8.12 12.55 20.11
CA GLY A 20 8.57 12.30 21.47
C GLY A 20 8.14 10.91 21.98
N PHE A 21 6.90 10.51 21.72
CA PHE A 21 6.42 9.16 22.03
C PHE A 21 7.18 8.06 21.28
N SER A 22 7.38 8.26 19.98
CA SER A 22 8.17 7.35 19.14
C SER A 22 9.60 7.20 19.66
N ALA A 23 10.25 8.31 20.03
CA ALA A 23 11.61 8.32 20.58
C ALA A 23 11.71 7.56 21.91
N MET A 24 10.72 7.69 22.80
CA MET A 24 10.68 6.92 24.06
C MET A 24 10.59 5.42 23.81
N LEU A 25 9.72 4.99 22.87
CA LEU A 25 9.60 3.58 22.50
C LEU A 25 10.89 3.04 21.86
N GLN A 26 11.52 3.82 20.96
CA GLN A 26 12.81 3.45 20.35
C GLN A 26 13.92 3.35 21.38
N ASN A 27 13.96 4.27 22.37
CA ASN A 27 14.94 4.22 23.45
C ASN A 27 14.75 2.98 24.34
N ALA A 28 13.50 2.65 24.69
CA ALA A 28 13.20 1.45 25.46
C ALA A 28 13.58 0.18 24.69
N GLU A 29 13.38 0.15 23.37
CA GLU A 29 13.80 -0.95 22.50
C GLU A 29 15.33 -1.06 22.38
N ALA A 30 16.03 0.06 22.21
CA ALA A 30 17.50 0.10 22.14
C ALA A 30 18.16 -0.37 23.44
N ASN A 31 17.54 -0.08 24.58
CA ASN A 31 17.99 -0.52 25.90
C ASN A 31 17.51 -1.94 26.28
N GLY A 32 16.79 -2.63 25.39
CA GLY A 32 16.29 -3.98 25.63
C GLY A 32 15.17 -4.09 26.67
N ARG A 33 14.57 -2.96 27.09
CA ARG A 33 13.42 -2.91 28.02
C ARG A 33 12.12 -3.28 27.31
N LEU A 34 11.99 -2.88 26.05
CA LEU A 34 10.94 -3.33 25.14
C LEU A 34 11.54 -4.15 24.00
N LYS A 35 10.75 -5.06 23.47
CA LYS A 35 11.12 -5.83 22.29
C LYS A 35 10.01 -5.76 21.27
N GLY A 36 10.30 -5.10 20.15
CA GLY A 36 9.42 -5.08 18.99
C GLY A 36 9.30 -6.44 18.33
N ILE A 37 8.39 -6.53 17.36
CA ILE A 37 8.15 -7.75 16.61
C ILE A 37 9.05 -7.78 15.36
N LYS A 38 9.83 -8.86 15.22
CA LYS A 38 10.57 -9.18 13.99
C LYS A 38 9.83 -10.23 13.19
N ILE A 39 9.51 -9.91 11.95
CA ILE A 39 8.78 -10.84 11.07
C ILE A 39 9.67 -12.00 10.58
N CYS A 40 10.97 -11.77 10.47
CA CYS A 40 11.99 -12.79 10.20
C CYS A 40 13.34 -12.34 10.78
N ARG A 41 14.33 -13.23 10.83
CA ARG A 41 15.64 -12.97 11.48
C ARG A 41 16.36 -11.75 10.91
N THR A 42 16.21 -11.50 9.61
CA THR A 42 16.86 -10.41 8.87
C THR A 42 16.02 -9.15 8.77
N ALA A 43 14.76 -9.17 9.23
CA ALA A 43 13.89 -8.01 9.17
C ALA A 43 14.22 -7.02 10.31
N PRO A 44 14.01 -5.71 10.09
CA PRO A 44 14.04 -4.74 11.17
C PRO A 44 12.99 -5.09 12.22
N SER A 45 13.28 -4.78 13.47
CA SER A 45 12.30 -4.84 14.56
C SER A 45 11.29 -3.72 14.38
N ILE A 46 10.02 -4.00 14.64
CA ILE A 46 8.95 -3.00 14.61
C ILE A 46 8.29 -2.98 15.97
N SER A 47 8.46 -1.88 16.71
CA SER A 47 7.81 -1.65 18.00
C SER A 47 6.51 -0.86 17.88
N HIS A 48 6.37 0.02 16.88
CA HIS A 48 5.19 0.86 16.71
C HIS A 48 5.00 1.35 15.27
N LEU A 49 3.75 1.63 14.91
CA LEU A 49 3.33 2.33 13.69
C LEU A 49 2.28 3.37 14.10
N LEU A 50 2.54 4.65 13.83
CA LEU A 50 1.68 5.76 14.24
C LEU A 50 1.06 6.41 13.00
N PHE A 51 -0.25 6.67 13.04
CA PHE A 51 -0.94 7.48 12.03
C PHE A 51 -1.94 8.40 12.71
N ALA A 52 -1.59 9.69 12.84
CA ALA A 52 -2.36 10.63 13.65
C ALA A 52 -2.64 10.03 15.06
N ASP A 53 -3.90 9.95 15.47
CA ASP A 53 -4.34 9.36 16.73
C ASP A 53 -4.40 7.81 16.70
N ASP A 54 -4.44 7.19 15.52
CA ASP A 54 -4.45 5.73 15.37
C ASP A 54 -3.05 5.13 15.53
N SER A 55 -2.74 4.67 16.73
CA SER A 55 -1.45 4.06 17.09
C SER A 55 -1.53 2.53 17.11
N LEU A 56 -0.59 1.86 16.45
CA LEU A 56 -0.40 0.42 16.54
C LEU A 56 0.92 0.11 17.26
N LEU A 57 0.84 -0.54 18.42
CA LEU A 57 2.00 -0.96 19.20
C LEU A 57 2.22 -2.46 19.03
N LEU A 58 3.47 -2.86 18.85
CA LEU A 58 3.90 -4.23 18.61
C LEU A 58 4.96 -4.59 19.65
N LEU A 59 4.62 -5.47 20.57
CA LEU A 59 5.51 -5.91 21.63
C LEU A 59 5.33 -7.40 21.93
N GLU A 60 6.32 -7.97 22.61
CA GLU A 60 6.23 -9.32 23.17
C GLU A 60 5.21 -9.35 24.32
N ALA A 61 4.36 -10.38 24.35
CA ALA A 61 3.34 -10.53 25.37
C ALA A 61 3.94 -11.10 26.67
N ASN A 62 4.52 -10.23 27.49
CA ASN A 62 5.05 -10.57 28.82
C ASN A 62 4.85 -9.41 29.82
N ALA A 63 4.94 -9.72 31.11
CA ALA A 63 4.75 -8.78 32.21
C ALA A 63 5.69 -7.56 32.12
N ASN A 64 6.96 -7.79 31.83
CA ASN A 64 7.98 -6.72 31.75
C ASN A 64 7.64 -5.71 30.65
N SER A 65 7.24 -6.19 29.46
CA SER A 65 6.89 -5.33 28.33
C SER A 65 5.60 -4.55 28.60
N ALA A 66 4.62 -5.18 29.28
CA ALA A 66 3.41 -4.49 29.70
C ALA A 66 3.71 -3.37 30.69
N HIS A 67 4.58 -3.64 31.67
CA HIS A 67 4.99 -2.67 32.68
C HIS A 67 5.73 -1.49 32.05
N GLU A 68 6.75 -1.76 31.22
CA GLU A 68 7.53 -0.73 30.55
C GLU A 68 6.66 0.10 29.61
N LEU A 69 5.76 -0.53 28.86
CA LEU A 69 4.80 0.20 28.03
C LEU A 69 3.94 1.12 28.89
N ASN A 70 3.36 0.62 29.99
CA ASN A 70 2.53 1.45 30.88
C ASN A 70 3.30 2.63 31.46
N GLN A 71 4.58 2.46 31.82
CA GLN A 71 5.44 3.56 32.24
C GLN A 71 5.61 4.61 31.13
N ILE A 72 5.92 4.20 29.91
CA ILE A 72 6.08 5.11 28.77
C ILE A 72 4.78 5.86 28.47
N LEU A 73 3.64 5.17 28.54
CA LEU A 73 2.33 5.80 28.35
C LEU A 73 2.07 6.83 29.45
N ASN A 74 2.28 6.50 30.72
CA ASN A 74 2.09 7.45 31.83
C ASN A 74 2.97 8.70 31.69
N VAL A 75 4.24 8.53 31.30
CA VAL A 75 5.15 9.64 31.02
C VAL A 75 4.60 10.48 29.85
N TYR A 76 4.21 9.84 28.75
CA TYR A 76 3.64 10.52 27.60
C TYR A 76 2.37 11.30 27.97
N GLU A 77 1.44 10.70 28.72
CA GLU A 77 0.19 11.34 29.15
C GLU A 77 0.47 12.55 30.06
N ALA A 78 1.45 12.44 30.97
CA ALA A 78 1.84 13.52 31.86
C ALA A 78 2.47 14.71 31.11
N PHE A 79 3.33 14.46 30.13
CA PHE A 79 4.01 15.52 29.36
C PHE A 79 3.14 16.14 28.27
N SER A 80 2.39 15.31 27.52
CA SER A 80 1.58 15.77 26.38
C SER A 80 0.20 16.28 26.80
N GLY A 81 -0.31 15.84 27.95
CA GLY A 81 -1.69 16.05 28.37
C GLY A 81 -2.73 15.31 27.52
N GLN A 82 -2.29 14.41 26.63
CA GLN A 82 -3.16 13.52 25.85
C GLN A 82 -3.36 12.24 26.64
N VAL A 83 -4.59 11.73 26.71
CA VAL A 83 -4.93 10.50 27.44
C VAL A 83 -5.39 9.43 26.46
N ILE A 84 -4.94 8.20 26.67
CA ILE A 84 -5.27 7.08 25.81
C ILE A 84 -6.72 6.67 26.06
N ASN A 85 -7.49 6.53 24.97
CA ASN A 85 -8.84 6.02 25.05
C ASN A 85 -8.81 4.48 25.20
N LYS A 86 -8.88 4.01 26.45
CA LYS A 86 -8.85 2.58 26.78
C LYS A 86 -10.06 1.80 26.26
N GLU A 87 -11.21 2.46 26.09
CA GLU A 87 -12.43 1.84 25.54
C GLU A 87 -12.35 1.60 24.02
N LYS A 88 -11.63 2.46 23.30
CA LYS A 88 -11.35 2.29 21.87
C LYS A 88 -10.11 1.44 21.59
N SER A 89 -9.25 1.27 22.59
CA SER A 89 -8.05 0.46 22.49
C SER A 89 -8.41 -1.02 22.52
N ALA A 90 -7.74 -1.80 21.70
CA ALA A 90 -7.94 -3.24 21.62
C ALA A 90 -6.60 -3.96 21.51
N ILE A 91 -6.51 -5.14 22.11
CA ILE A 91 -5.30 -5.97 22.06
C ILE A 91 -5.53 -7.16 21.14
N LEU A 92 -4.53 -7.45 20.31
CA LEU A 92 -4.50 -8.63 19.47
C LEU A 92 -3.35 -9.53 19.90
N PHE A 93 -3.69 -10.71 20.40
CA PHE A 93 -2.71 -11.70 20.78
C PHE A 93 -2.41 -12.69 19.65
N SER A 94 -1.19 -13.22 19.66
CA SER A 94 -0.86 -14.36 18.82
C SER A 94 -1.64 -15.59 19.28
N LYS A 95 -1.89 -16.55 18.38
CA LYS A 95 -2.58 -17.79 18.72
C LYS A 95 -1.84 -18.62 19.78
N ASN A 96 -0.53 -18.41 19.92
CA ASN A 96 0.35 -19.18 20.80
C ASN A 96 0.58 -18.49 22.15
N THR A 97 -0.04 -17.33 22.40
CA THR A 97 0.11 -16.60 23.66
C THR A 97 -0.68 -17.33 24.77
N LYS A 98 -0.03 -17.62 25.91
CA LYS A 98 -0.67 -18.29 27.03
C LYS A 98 -1.76 -17.41 27.64
N ARG A 99 -2.79 -18.03 28.21
CA ARG A 99 -3.91 -17.31 28.84
C ARG A 99 -3.45 -16.41 29.98
N GLU A 100 -2.50 -16.89 30.80
CA GLU A 100 -1.91 -16.14 31.91
C GLU A 100 -1.26 -14.83 31.42
N ASP A 101 -0.40 -14.91 30.40
CA ASP A 101 0.27 -13.75 29.81
C ASP A 101 -0.73 -12.74 29.20
N LYS A 102 -1.85 -13.24 28.64
CA LYS A 102 -2.92 -12.38 28.10
C LYS A 102 -3.63 -11.60 29.20
N GLU A 103 -4.11 -12.32 30.22
CA GLU A 103 -4.84 -11.75 31.34
C GLU A 103 -3.97 -10.73 32.08
N GLU A 104 -2.69 -11.05 32.30
CA GLU A 104 -1.73 -10.14 32.91
C GLU A 104 -1.53 -8.85 32.09
N LEU A 105 -1.31 -8.97 30.78
CA LEU A 105 -1.08 -7.81 29.91
C LEU A 105 -2.33 -6.92 29.79
N MET A 106 -3.52 -7.53 29.69
CA MET A 106 -4.80 -6.79 29.69
C MET A 106 -5.03 -6.05 31.01
N ASN A 107 -4.75 -6.69 32.14
CA ASN A 107 -4.90 -6.10 33.47
C ASN A 107 -3.92 -4.94 33.69
N GLN A 108 -2.65 -5.12 33.31
CA GLN A 108 -1.64 -4.06 33.47
C GLN A 108 -1.93 -2.82 32.62
N LEU A 109 -2.39 -3.00 31.38
CA LEU A 109 -2.72 -1.90 30.48
C LEU A 109 -4.13 -1.34 30.72
N ASN A 110 -4.95 -2.05 31.51
CA ASN A 110 -6.36 -1.76 31.76
C ASN A 110 -7.17 -1.65 30.44
N ILE A 111 -6.98 -2.62 29.54
CA ILE A 111 -7.70 -2.74 28.27
C ILE A 111 -8.48 -4.04 28.27
N ALA A 112 -9.81 -3.94 28.34
CA ALA A 112 -10.70 -5.09 28.45
C ALA A 112 -11.08 -5.72 27.09
N THR A 113 -10.83 -5.02 25.98
CA THR A 113 -11.22 -5.48 24.64
C THR A 113 -10.13 -6.36 24.02
N GLU A 114 -10.33 -7.68 24.08
CA GLU A 114 -9.61 -8.62 23.21
C GLU A 114 -10.32 -8.67 21.84
N GLY A 115 -9.58 -8.39 20.78
CA GLY A 115 -10.10 -8.48 19.42
C GLY A 115 -10.02 -7.18 18.66
N PHE A 116 -9.11 -7.16 17.68
CA PHE A 116 -9.06 -6.10 16.69
C PHE A 116 -10.25 -6.21 15.73
N SER A 117 -10.88 -5.08 15.37
CA SER A 117 -12.10 -4.98 14.53
C SER A 117 -11.94 -5.46 13.07
N GLY A 118 -10.89 -6.24 12.78
CA GLY A 118 -10.55 -6.72 11.45
C GLY A 118 -10.05 -5.64 10.51
N LYS A 119 -10.16 -4.34 10.85
CA LYS A 119 -9.75 -3.22 9.99
C LYS A 119 -8.88 -2.18 10.70
N TYR A 120 -7.71 -1.86 10.12
CA TYR A 120 -6.84 -0.76 10.53
C TYR A 120 -6.81 0.28 9.42
N LEU A 121 -7.00 1.55 9.77
CA LEU A 121 -7.10 2.67 8.80
C LEU A 121 -8.14 2.42 7.69
N GLY A 122 -9.18 1.63 7.97
CA GLY A 122 -10.22 1.27 6.99
C GLY A 122 -9.83 0.16 6.00
N LEU A 123 -8.69 -0.52 6.19
CA LEU A 123 -8.26 -1.69 5.43
C LEU A 123 -8.29 -2.96 6.27
N PRO A 124 -8.63 -4.13 5.68
CA PRO A 124 -8.63 -5.38 6.40
C PRO A 124 -7.21 -5.80 6.84
N CYS A 125 -7.02 -6.08 8.13
CA CYS A 125 -5.76 -6.60 8.66
C CYS A 125 -5.56 -8.10 8.38
N TYR A 126 -6.66 -8.84 8.27
CA TYR A 126 -6.65 -10.26 7.92
C TYR A 126 -7.51 -10.51 6.70
N ILE A 127 -6.92 -11.15 5.69
CA ILE A 127 -7.60 -11.54 4.46
C ILE A 127 -7.79 -13.04 4.52
N GLY A 128 -9.01 -13.46 4.84
CA GLY A 128 -9.39 -14.87 4.92
C GLY A 128 -9.47 -15.53 3.55
N LYS A 129 -10.07 -16.74 3.50
CA LYS A 129 -10.19 -17.54 2.26
C LYS A 129 -10.96 -16.81 1.15
N SER A 130 -11.98 -16.01 1.51
CA SER A 130 -12.77 -15.25 0.55
C SER A 130 -12.27 -13.81 0.42
N LYS A 131 -11.53 -13.55 -0.66
CA LYS A 131 -11.02 -12.22 -1.03
C LYS A 131 -12.17 -11.26 -1.35
N SER A 132 -13.17 -11.73 -2.10
CA SER A 132 -14.32 -10.91 -2.49
C SER A 132 -15.10 -10.41 -1.26
N LYS A 133 -15.32 -11.28 -0.26
CA LYS A 133 -16.00 -10.91 0.98
C LYS A 133 -15.19 -9.89 1.81
N ALA A 134 -13.86 -10.02 1.82
CA ALA A 134 -13.00 -9.09 2.56
C ALA A 134 -13.10 -7.64 2.05
N PHE A 135 -13.41 -7.45 0.77
CA PHE A 135 -13.50 -6.14 0.12
C PHE A 135 -14.92 -5.72 -0.27
N GLU A 136 -15.94 -6.48 0.12
CA GLU A 136 -17.35 -6.21 -0.18
C GLU A 136 -17.81 -4.85 0.37
N TYR A 137 -17.26 -4.42 1.52
CA TYR A 137 -17.52 -3.10 2.09
C TYR A 137 -17.19 -1.94 1.14
N ILE A 138 -16.25 -2.12 0.20
CA ILE A 138 -15.91 -1.11 -0.81
C ILE A 138 -17.09 -0.91 -1.75
N LYS A 139 -17.66 -2.02 -2.23
CA LYS A 139 -18.85 -2.02 -3.08
C LYS A 139 -20.01 -1.32 -2.37
N GLU A 140 -20.27 -1.66 -1.11
CA GLU A 140 -21.32 -1.01 -0.31
C GLU A 140 -21.09 0.50 -0.13
N ARG A 141 -19.84 0.93 0.11
CA ARG A 141 -19.52 2.36 0.23
C ARG A 141 -19.73 3.11 -1.07
N VAL A 142 -19.34 2.51 -2.20
CA VAL A 142 -19.61 3.07 -3.54
C VAL A 142 -21.11 3.17 -3.75
N TRP A 143 -21.86 2.10 -3.45
CA TRP A 143 -23.31 2.07 -3.57
C TRP A 143 -24.00 3.18 -2.78
N LYS A 144 -23.70 3.30 -1.47
CA LYS A 144 -24.30 4.32 -0.59
C LYS A 144 -24.03 5.74 -1.07
N ARG A 145 -22.89 5.99 -1.71
CA ARG A 145 -22.53 7.32 -2.24
C ARG A 145 -23.22 7.65 -3.55
N ILE A 146 -23.45 6.64 -4.38
CA ILE A 146 -24.09 6.81 -5.67
C ILE A 146 -25.61 6.90 -5.50
N GLN A 147 -26.22 6.04 -4.69
CA GLN A 147 -27.67 5.99 -4.44
C GLN A 147 -28.20 6.98 -3.38
N GLY A 148 -27.33 7.78 -2.76
CA GLY A 148 -27.72 8.69 -1.68
C GLY A 148 -28.54 9.88 -2.19
N GLY A 149 -29.86 9.72 -2.37
CA GLY A 149 -30.92 10.74 -2.41
C GLY A 149 -30.87 11.82 -3.51
N LYS A 150 -29.71 12.07 -4.13
CA LYS A 150 -29.48 13.15 -5.10
C LYS A 150 -29.56 12.69 -6.56
N GLU A 151 -29.75 11.39 -6.82
CA GLU A 151 -29.83 10.86 -8.18
C GLU A 151 -30.91 11.56 -9.03
N LYS A 152 -32.01 11.99 -8.39
CA LYS A 152 -33.17 12.63 -9.03
C LYS A 152 -32.90 14.05 -9.53
N MET A 153 -31.81 14.69 -9.11
CA MET A 153 -31.52 16.10 -9.42
C MET A 153 -30.18 16.32 -10.15
N LEU A 154 -29.40 15.26 -10.40
CA LEU A 154 -28.09 15.41 -11.01
C LEU A 154 -28.16 15.43 -12.53
N SER A 155 -27.63 16.50 -13.12
CA SER A 155 -27.35 16.57 -14.56
C SER A 155 -26.34 15.49 -14.99
N LYS A 156 -26.24 15.21 -16.29
CA LYS A 156 -25.21 14.28 -16.81
C LYS A 156 -23.79 14.70 -16.44
N ALA A 157 -23.48 16.00 -16.47
CA ALA A 157 -22.21 16.52 -16.00
C ALA A 157 -21.99 16.27 -14.49
N GLY A 158 -23.03 16.48 -13.67
CA GLY A 158 -22.99 16.18 -12.24
C GLY A 158 -22.73 14.70 -11.93
N LYS A 159 -23.34 13.79 -12.71
CA LYS A 159 -23.06 12.35 -12.62
C LYS A 159 -21.62 12.02 -12.99
N GLU A 160 -21.07 12.63 -14.03
CA GLU A 160 -19.68 12.39 -14.45
C GLU A 160 -18.71 12.78 -13.33
N ILE A 161 -18.93 13.94 -12.72
CA ILE A 161 -18.13 14.42 -11.59
C ILE A 161 -18.27 13.49 -10.39
N LEU A 162 -19.48 13.09 -10.01
CA LEU A 162 -19.71 12.19 -8.89
C LEU A 162 -19.01 10.84 -9.08
N ILE A 163 -19.04 10.29 -10.29
CA ILE A 163 -18.37 9.03 -10.62
C ILE A 163 -16.85 9.17 -10.45
N LYS A 164 -16.26 10.21 -11.05
CA LYS A 164 -14.80 10.38 -11.06
C LYS A 164 -14.24 10.77 -9.70
N ALA A 165 -14.88 11.72 -9.03
CA ALA A 165 -14.38 12.31 -7.79
C ALA A 165 -14.74 11.48 -6.55
N VAL A 166 -15.83 10.70 -6.59
CA VAL A 166 -16.31 9.95 -5.43
C VAL A 166 -16.27 8.45 -5.68
N ALA A 167 -17.06 7.93 -6.64
CA ALA A 167 -17.20 6.48 -6.83
C ALA A 167 -15.87 5.79 -7.15
N GLN A 168 -15.10 6.35 -8.10
CA GLN A 168 -13.79 5.82 -8.51
C GLN A 168 -12.68 6.15 -7.51
N ALA A 169 -12.90 7.10 -6.59
CA ALA A 169 -11.93 7.49 -5.56
C ALA A 169 -11.97 6.59 -4.31
N ILE A 170 -13.16 6.09 -3.94
CA ILE A 170 -13.35 5.21 -2.77
C ILE A 170 -12.44 3.96 -2.77
N PRO A 171 -12.34 3.17 -3.86
CA PRO A 171 -11.52 1.96 -3.85
C PRO A 171 -10.01 2.24 -3.90
N VAL A 172 -9.57 3.46 -4.26
CA VAL A 172 -8.16 3.79 -4.55
C VAL A 172 -7.23 3.44 -3.40
N TYR A 173 -7.66 3.69 -2.16
CA TYR A 173 -6.84 3.40 -0.99
C TYR A 173 -6.57 1.89 -0.83
N ALA A 174 -7.60 1.04 -1.00
CA ALA A 174 -7.43 -0.41 -0.96
C ALA A 174 -6.66 -0.93 -2.18
N MET A 175 -6.91 -0.37 -3.36
CA MET A 175 -6.20 -0.71 -4.60
C MET A 175 -4.70 -0.43 -4.55
N ALA A 176 -4.25 0.49 -3.68
CA ALA A 176 -2.83 0.77 -3.49
C ALA A 176 -2.07 -0.38 -2.79
N CYS A 177 -2.77 -1.16 -1.96
CA CYS A 177 -2.19 -2.18 -1.10
C CYS A 177 -2.57 -3.61 -1.53
N PHE A 178 -3.69 -3.76 -2.22
CA PHE A 178 -4.31 -5.04 -2.51
C PHE A 178 -4.79 -5.14 -3.96
N ASP A 179 -4.63 -6.34 -4.51
CA ASP A 179 -5.25 -6.77 -5.76
C ASP A 179 -6.71 -7.07 -5.47
N LEU A 180 -7.61 -6.22 -5.92
CA LEU A 180 -9.04 -6.47 -5.90
C LEU A 180 -9.36 -7.47 -7.01
N THR A 181 -10.25 -8.42 -6.72
CA THR A 181 -10.61 -9.42 -7.73
C THR A 181 -11.23 -8.72 -8.95
N LYS A 182 -10.93 -9.23 -10.14
CA LYS A 182 -11.52 -8.71 -11.39
C LYS A 182 -13.04 -8.66 -11.29
N TYR A 183 -13.64 -9.71 -10.73
CA TYR A 183 -15.08 -9.77 -10.43
C TYR A 183 -15.58 -8.58 -9.60
N LEU A 184 -14.91 -8.22 -8.50
CA LEU A 184 -15.33 -7.07 -7.68
C LEU A 184 -15.20 -5.75 -8.45
N CYS A 185 -14.14 -5.61 -9.26
CA CYS A 185 -13.96 -4.43 -10.11
C CYS A 185 -15.08 -4.33 -11.16
N ASP A 186 -15.40 -5.43 -11.83
CA ASP A 186 -16.45 -5.51 -12.85
C ASP A 186 -17.84 -5.24 -12.25
N ASP A 187 -18.10 -5.75 -11.04
CA ASP A 187 -19.35 -5.53 -10.31
C ASP A 187 -19.53 -4.05 -9.91
N ILE A 188 -18.48 -3.41 -9.38
CA ILE A 188 -18.48 -1.96 -9.11
C ILE A 188 -18.64 -1.17 -10.41
N SER A 189 -17.93 -1.53 -11.48
CA SER A 189 -18.06 -0.89 -12.79
C SER A 189 -19.48 -1.01 -13.36
N SER A 190 -20.12 -2.16 -13.19
CA SER A 190 -21.51 -2.39 -13.58
C SER A 190 -22.47 -1.50 -12.79
N MET A 191 -22.29 -1.36 -11.48
CA MET A 191 -23.08 -0.44 -10.65
C MET A 191 -22.92 1.01 -11.09
N ILE A 192 -21.69 1.44 -11.37
CA ILE A 192 -21.41 2.79 -11.88
C ILE A 192 -22.07 2.99 -13.26
N GLY A 193 -22.00 1.98 -14.13
CA GLY A 193 -22.64 1.99 -15.44
C GLY A 193 -24.16 2.17 -15.35
N LYS A 194 -24.82 1.39 -14.48
CA LYS A 194 -26.26 1.53 -14.21
C LYS A 194 -26.61 2.93 -13.72
N PHE A 195 -25.82 3.48 -12.79
CA PHE A 195 -26.02 4.85 -12.30
C PHE A 195 -25.83 5.92 -13.39
N TRP A 196 -24.83 5.75 -14.25
CA TRP A 196 -24.58 6.69 -15.36
C TRP A 196 -25.78 6.75 -16.32
N TRP A 197 -26.35 5.58 -16.65
CA TRP A 197 -27.48 5.45 -17.55
C TRP A 197 -28.85 5.67 -16.90
N SER A 198 -28.95 5.65 -15.57
CA SER A 198 -30.20 5.97 -14.88
C SER A 198 -30.62 7.43 -15.12
N GLN A 199 -31.91 7.72 -15.05
CA GLN A 199 -32.45 9.08 -15.19
C GLN A 199 -33.48 9.41 -14.09
N MET A 200 -34.25 8.41 -13.60
CA MET A 200 -35.06 8.42 -12.38
C MET A 200 -35.20 6.99 -11.82
N ASP A 201 -35.67 6.86 -10.58
CA ASP A 201 -35.80 5.58 -9.86
C ASP A 201 -36.51 4.50 -10.70
N LYS A 202 -35.92 3.31 -10.74
CA LYS A 202 -36.48 2.02 -11.22
C LYS A 202 -36.59 1.75 -12.73
N GLU A 203 -36.18 2.64 -13.63
CA GLU A 203 -36.09 2.29 -15.06
C GLU A 203 -34.67 1.80 -15.44
N ASN A 204 -34.53 0.50 -15.71
CA ASN A 204 -33.36 -0.05 -16.39
C ASN A 204 -33.36 0.45 -17.85
N LYS A 205 -32.67 1.56 -18.11
CA LYS A 205 -32.51 2.06 -19.49
C LYS A 205 -31.45 1.28 -20.25
N ILE A 206 -31.62 1.25 -21.57
CA ILE A 206 -30.67 0.69 -22.52
C ILE A 206 -29.32 1.42 -22.36
N HIS A 207 -28.25 0.65 -22.22
CA HIS A 207 -26.89 1.17 -22.27
C HIS A 207 -26.54 1.48 -23.74
N TRP A 208 -26.74 2.73 -24.16
CA TRP A 208 -26.46 3.16 -25.54
C TRP A 208 -24.99 3.01 -25.95
N VAL A 209 -24.09 3.06 -24.97
CA VAL A 209 -22.66 2.87 -25.19
C VAL A 209 -22.12 1.92 -24.12
N GLY A 210 -21.35 0.91 -24.56
CA GLY A 210 -20.70 -0.06 -23.69
C GLY A 210 -19.67 0.59 -22.74
N TRP A 211 -19.52 0.00 -21.56
CA TRP A 211 -18.64 0.51 -20.51
C TRP A 211 -17.19 0.68 -20.99
N ASP A 212 -16.68 -0.25 -21.79
CA ASP A 212 -15.33 -0.22 -22.36
C ASP A 212 -15.05 1.00 -23.24
N LYS A 213 -16.08 1.59 -23.86
CA LYS A 213 -15.94 2.83 -24.62
C LYS A 213 -15.99 4.05 -23.69
N LEU A 214 -16.77 4.00 -22.60
CA LEU A 214 -16.82 5.08 -21.62
C LEU A 214 -15.50 5.22 -20.83
N THR A 215 -14.77 4.12 -20.64
CA THR A 215 -13.48 4.11 -19.95
C THR A 215 -12.31 4.60 -20.81
N LYS A 216 -12.50 4.78 -22.12
CA LYS A 216 -11.47 5.38 -22.98
C LYS A 216 -11.22 6.84 -22.62
N PRO A 217 -10.01 7.35 -22.87
CA PRO A 217 -9.71 8.78 -22.79
C PRO A 217 -10.68 9.63 -23.62
N LYS A 218 -10.91 10.89 -23.21
CA LYS A 218 -11.78 11.82 -23.97
C LYS A 218 -11.29 12.06 -25.40
N LYS A 219 -9.97 12.10 -25.59
CA LYS A 219 -9.33 12.20 -26.92
C LYS A 219 -9.65 11.02 -27.85
N ASP A 220 -9.97 9.86 -27.28
CA ASP A 220 -10.27 8.63 -28.02
C ASP A 220 -11.79 8.37 -28.08
N GLY A 221 -12.60 9.39 -27.81
CA GLY A 221 -14.07 9.34 -27.87
C GLY A 221 -14.75 8.69 -26.66
N GLY A 222 -14.04 8.52 -25.54
CA GLY A 222 -14.62 8.06 -24.28
C GLY A 222 -14.96 9.19 -23.30
N LEU A 223 -15.39 8.84 -22.08
CA LEU A 223 -15.67 9.82 -21.02
C LEU A 223 -14.49 9.97 -20.05
N GLY A 224 -13.44 9.16 -20.18
CA GLY A 224 -12.32 9.13 -19.25
C GLY A 224 -12.69 8.56 -17.88
N PHE A 225 -13.67 7.65 -17.82
CA PHE A 225 -13.84 6.79 -16.65
C PHE A 225 -12.66 5.81 -16.55
N ARG A 226 -12.32 5.36 -15.34
CA ARG A 226 -11.24 4.38 -15.16
C ARG A 226 -11.81 2.97 -15.29
N ASP A 227 -11.12 2.13 -16.06
CA ASP A 227 -11.18 0.69 -15.81
C ASP A 227 -10.56 0.41 -14.44
N LEU A 228 -11.39 -0.05 -13.51
CA LEU A 228 -11.01 -0.23 -12.11
C LEU A 228 -9.94 -1.30 -11.93
N TYR A 229 -9.96 -2.38 -12.73
CA TYR A 229 -8.98 -3.45 -12.58
C TYR A 229 -7.61 -3.02 -13.13
N SER A 230 -7.59 -2.42 -14.33
CA SER A 230 -6.36 -1.83 -14.88
C SER A 230 -5.78 -0.73 -13.98
N PHE A 231 -6.65 0.11 -13.40
CA PHE A 231 -6.22 1.14 -12.45
C PHE A 231 -5.66 0.53 -11.15
N ASN A 232 -6.24 -0.56 -10.65
CA ASN A 232 -5.69 -1.27 -9.50
C ASN A 232 -4.29 -1.83 -9.76
N LEU A 233 -4.10 -2.46 -10.92
CA LEU A 233 -2.77 -2.94 -11.35
C LEU A 233 -1.77 -1.79 -11.45
N ALA A 234 -2.17 -0.63 -11.98
CA ALA A 234 -1.32 0.56 -12.04
C ALA A 234 -0.96 1.10 -10.64
N MET A 235 -1.90 1.07 -9.68
CA MET A 235 -1.65 1.48 -8.29
C MET A 235 -0.67 0.54 -7.58
N LEU A 236 -0.78 -0.77 -7.81
CA LEU A 236 0.16 -1.76 -7.31
C LEU A 236 1.55 -1.61 -7.94
N ALA A 237 1.61 -1.33 -9.25
CA ALA A 237 2.85 -1.01 -9.95
C ALA A 237 3.52 0.25 -9.36
N ARG A 238 2.73 1.29 -9.05
CA ARG A 238 3.24 2.48 -8.35
C ARG A 238 3.82 2.14 -6.98
N GLN A 239 3.21 1.22 -6.24
CA GLN A 239 3.73 0.80 -4.94
C GLN A 239 5.03 0.01 -5.07
N ALA A 240 5.13 -0.90 -6.04
CA ALA A 240 6.38 -1.59 -6.35
C ALA A 240 7.48 -0.60 -6.78
N TRP A 241 7.14 0.42 -7.57
CA TRP A 241 8.07 1.47 -7.99
C TRP A 241 8.63 2.25 -6.80
N ARG A 242 7.78 2.60 -5.83
CA ARG A 242 8.22 3.23 -4.57
C ARG A 242 9.22 2.38 -3.79
N MET A 243 9.04 1.06 -3.79
CA MET A 243 10.00 0.15 -3.14
C MET A 243 11.35 0.11 -3.85
N LEU A 244 11.39 0.28 -5.18
CA LEU A 244 12.63 0.42 -5.93
C LEU A 244 13.34 1.75 -5.64
N GLN A 245 12.57 2.84 -5.58
CA GLN A 245 13.11 4.19 -5.39
C GLN A 245 13.52 4.48 -3.94
N SER A 246 12.92 3.80 -2.96
CA SER A 246 13.16 4.03 -1.53
C SER A 246 13.36 2.71 -0.79
N PRO A 247 14.47 1.99 -1.07
CA PRO A 247 14.76 0.70 -0.45
C PRO A 247 14.99 0.80 1.07
N ALA A 248 15.42 1.97 1.55
CA ALA A 248 15.60 2.27 2.97
C ALA A 248 14.29 2.47 3.74
N SER A 249 13.13 2.55 3.07
CA SER A 249 11.86 2.66 3.78
C SER A 249 11.57 1.39 4.61
N LEU A 250 10.98 1.54 5.80
CA LEU A 250 10.64 0.40 6.66
C LEU A 250 9.82 -0.66 5.91
N CYS A 251 8.85 -0.22 5.11
CA CYS A 251 8.04 -1.08 4.26
C CYS A 251 8.91 -1.89 3.29
N ALA A 252 9.81 -1.24 2.54
CA ALA A 252 10.70 -1.94 1.62
C ALA A 252 11.61 -2.93 2.35
N GLN A 253 12.27 -2.52 3.43
CA GLN A 253 13.15 -3.39 4.22
C GLN A 253 12.44 -4.66 4.72
N VAL A 254 11.21 -4.52 5.21
CA VAL A 254 10.39 -5.66 5.69
C VAL A 254 10.06 -6.63 4.54
N PHE A 255 9.64 -6.12 3.38
CA PHE A 255 9.32 -6.96 2.23
C PHE A 255 10.57 -7.64 1.64
N VAL A 256 11.69 -6.91 1.53
CA VAL A 256 13.00 -7.45 1.12
C VAL A 256 13.38 -8.61 2.01
N ALA A 257 13.47 -8.37 3.33
CA ALA A 257 13.91 -9.37 4.29
C ALA A 257 13.05 -10.64 4.26
N LYS A 258 11.73 -10.47 4.15
CA LYS A 258 10.78 -11.60 4.19
C LYS A 258 10.72 -12.40 2.89
N TYR A 259 10.75 -11.74 1.73
CA TYR A 259 10.37 -12.38 0.47
C TYR A 259 11.48 -12.48 -0.57
N TYR A 260 12.43 -11.55 -0.58
CA TYR A 260 13.49 -11.49 -1.59
C TYR A 260 14.82 -10.95 -1.04
N PRO A 261 15.39 -11.54 0.04
CA PRO A 261 16.56 -10.96 0.71
C PRO A 261 17.83 -10.90 -0.16
N ASN A 262 17.94 -11.82 -1.13
CA ASN A 262 19.13 -11.96 -1.99
C ASN A 262 18.81 -11.72 -3.48
N GLN A 263 17.67 -11.11 -3.79
CA GLN A 263 17.20 -10.93 -5.16
C GLN A 263 16.77 -9.49 -5.38
N ASN A 264 16.74 -9.07 -6.65
CA ASN A 264 16.11 -7.82 -7.03
C ASN A 264 14.59 -7.94 -6.96
N LEU A 265 13.89 -6.86 -6.61
CA LEU A 265 12.42 -6.83 -6.61
C LEU A 265 11.85 -7.28 -7.97
N LEU A 266 12.49 -6.84 -9.06
CA LEU A 266 12.13 -7.21 -10.43
C LEU A 266 12.40 -8.67 -10.78
N GLN A 267 13.04 -9.45 -9.92
CA GLN A 267 13.26 -10.89 -10.10
C GLN A 267 12.47 -11.71 -9.08
N ALA A 268 11.74 -11.05 -8.17
CA ALA A 268 10.99 -11.71 -7.12
C ALA A 268 9.88 -12.59 -7.71
N ARG A 269 9.80 -13.83 -7.24
CA ARG A 269 8.81 -14.82 -7.68
C ARG A 269 7.82 -15.13 -6.56
N PRO A 270 6.57 -15.49 -6.90
CA PRO A 270 5.62 -15.97 -5.91
C PRO A 270 6.11 -17.28 -5.28
N ARG A 271 5.86 -17.42 -3.98
CA ARG A 271 6.12 -18.65 -3.21
C ARG A 271 4.84 -19.06 -2.47
N ASP A 272 4.80 -20.29 -1.98
CA ASP A 272 3.70 -20.73 -1.14
C ASP A 272 3.69 -20.00 0.21
N GLY A 273 2.50 -19.77 0.76
CA GLY A 273 2.34 -19.09 2.05
C GLY A 273 2.60 -17.57 2.06
N ILE A 274 2.84 -16.93 0.91
CA ILE A 274 3.04 -15.48 0.87
C ILE A 274 1.79 -14.69 1.30
N SER A 275 1.99 -13.53 1.92
CA SER A 275 0.88 -12.66 2.30
C SER A 275 0.13 -12.15 1.07
N TYR A 276 -1.15 -11.85 1.26
CA TYR A 276 -1.98 -11.34 0.16
C TYR A 276 -1.48 -10.01 -0.38
N SER A 277 -1.01 -9.11 0.50
CA SER A 277 -0.41 -7.84 0.08
C SER A 277 0.83 -8.06 -0.79
N TRP A 278 1.69 -9.03 -0.44
CA TRP A 278 2.86 -9.34 -1.26
C TRP A 278 2.47 -9.91 -2.63
N ARG A 279 1.53 -10.85 -2.66
CA ARG A 279 0.98 -11.37 -3.92
C ARG A 279 0.39 -10.26 -4.80
N SER A 280 -0.23 -9.26 -4.17
CA SER A 280 -0.77 -8.09 -4.88
C SER A 280 0.35 -7.23 -5.47
N ILE A 281 1.37 -6.90 -4.68
CA ILE A 281 2.53 -6.13 -5.16
C ILE A 281 3.25 -6.85 -6.30
N LEU A 282 3.38 -8.19 -6.25
CA LEU A 282 3.98 -8.97 -7.34
C LEU A 282 3.25 -8.80 -8.68
N LYS A 283 1.92 -8.65 -8.69
CA LYS A 283 1.20 -8.29 -9.93
C LYS A 283 1.59 -6.91 -10.43
N GLY A 284 1.78 -5.94 -9.54
CA GLY A 284 2.33 -4.63 -9.87
C GLY A 284 3.75 -4.71 -10.43
N VAL A 285 4.60 -5.58 -9.89
CA VAL A 285 5.96 -5.84 -10.41
C VAL A 285 5.91 -6.36 -11.85
N GLN A 286 5.00 -7.27 -12.18
CA GLN A 286 4.83 -7.77 -13.56
C GLN A 286 4.47 -6.65 -14.54
N VAL A 287 3.59 -5.74 -14.12
CA VAL A 287 3.22 -4.55 -14.92
C VAL A 287 4.41 -3.63 -15.11
N LEU A 288 5.21 -3.40 -14.05
CA LEU A 288 6.45 -2.63 -14.17
C LEU A 288 7.42 -3.27 -15.15
N GLN A 289 7.73 -4.57 -15.00
CA GLN A 289 8.64 -5.30 -15.90
C GLN A 289 8.26 -5.13 -17.38
N SER A 290 6.96 -5.03 -17.68
CA SER A 290 6.46 -4.87 -19.05
C SER A 290 6.72 -3.49 -19.64
N GLY A 291 6.98 -2.46 -18.81
CA GLY A 291 7.03 -1.06 -19.22
C GLY A 291 8.24 -0.25 -18.78
N ILE A 292 9.02 -0.72 -17.79
CA ILE A 292 10.20 0.00 -17.31
C ILE A 292 11.33 -0.08 -18.33
N ILE A 293 12.13 0.99 -18.35
CA ILE A 293 13.35 1.08 -19.12
C ILE A 293 14.41 1.77 -18.26
N TRP A 294 15.64 1.28 -18.35
CA TRP A 294 16.80 1.92 -17.78
C TRP A 294 17.16 3.17 -18.58
N ARG A 295 17.39 4.27 -17.87
CA ARG A 295 18.07 5.43 -18.44
C ARG A 295 19.56 5.26 -18.18
N VAL A 296 20.34 5.13 -19.24
CA VAL A 296 21.80 4.97 -19.12
C VAL A 296 22.41 6.24 -18.52
N GLY A 297 23.15 6.06 -17.43
CA GLY A 297 24.05 7.06 -16.84
C GLY A 297 25.49 6.64 -17.10
N ASP A 298 26.16 6.10 -16.08
CA ASP A 298 27.51 5.51 -16.17
C ASP A 298 27.52 4.08 -16.75
N GLY A 299 26.37 3.40 -16.73
CA GLY A 299 26.20 2.05 -17.28
C GLY A 299 26.73 0.92 -16.39
N CYS A 300 27.36 1.21 -15.24
CA CYS A 300 28.04 0.23 -14.38
C CYS A 300 27.09 -0.83 -13.81
N THR A 301 25.83 -0.45 -13.59
CA THR A 301 24.81 -1.31 -12.97
C THR A 301 23.90 -2.01 -13.99
N ILE A 302 23.97 -1.60 -15.27
CA ILE A 302 23.04 -2.06 -16.31
C ILE A 302 23.70 -3.20 -17.08
N ASN A 303 23.05 -4.36 -17.13
CA ASN A 303 23.52 -5.46 -17.97
C ASN A 303 23.02 -5.29 -19.40
N ILE A 304 23.92 -5.43 -20.37
CA ILE A 304 23.62 -5.23 -21.80
C ILE A 304 22.47 -6.14 -22.25
N TRP A 305 22.53 -7.41 -21.85
CA TRP A 305 21.70 -8.48 -22.40
C TRP A 305 20.39 -8.69 -21.63
N SER A 306 20.41 -8.57 -20.30
CA SER A 306 19.27 -8.91 -19.45
C SER A 306 18.39 -7.71 -19.08
N ASP A 307 18.94 -6.50 -19.08
CA ASP A 307 18.20 -5.31 -18.66
C ASP A 307 17.56 -4.59 -19.87
N PRO A 308 16.34 -4.04 -19.73
CA PRO A 308 15.72 -3.25 -20.78
C PRO A 308 16.26 -1.81 -20.74
N TRP A 309 17.21 -1.44 -21.60
CA TRP A 309 17.84 -0.12 -21.62
C TRP A 309 17.78 0.61 -22.98
N LEU A 310 17.19 -0.02 -24.00
CA LEU A 310 17.06 0.54 -25.34
C LEU A 310 15.66 1.11 -25.59
N PRO A 311 15.50 2.41 -25.93
CA PRO A 311 14.20 3.05 -26.10
C PRO A 311 13.56 2.73 -27.46
N ARG A 312 13.42 1.44 -27.78
CA ARG A 312 12.80 0.96 -29.02
C ARG A 312 11.35 0.52 -28.78
N GLY A 313 10.52 0.63 -29.80
CA GLY A 313 9.08 0.32 -29.72
C GLY A 313 8.76 -1.19 -29.61
N ILE A 314 9.63 -2.07 -30.11
CA ILE A 314 9.35 -3.52 -30.24
C ILE A 314 10.04 -4.32 -29.12
N SER A 315 11.35 -4.14 -28.96
CA SER A 315 12.13 -4.77 -27.88
C SER A 315 13.04 -3.75 -27.23
N ARG A 316 12.90 -3.60 -25.91
CA ARG A 316 13.73 -2.70 -25.09
C ARG A 316 15.06 -3.31 -24.67
N SER A 317 15.29 -4.56 -25.05
CA SER A 317 16.52 -5.31 -24.81
C SER A 317 17.27 -5.52 -26.13
N VAL A 318 18.54 -5.88 -26.03
CA VAL A 318 19.37 -6.25 -27.17
C VAL A 318 18.82 -7.53 -27.81
N THR A 319 18.79 -7.57 -29.14
CA THR A 319 18.24 -8.68 -29.94
C THR A 319 19.29 -9.40 -30.78
N SER A 320 20.51 -8.85 -30.85
CA SER A 320 21.65 -9.52 -31.48
C SER A 320 22.03 -10.78 -30.68
N GLN A 321 22.62 -11.77 -31.35
CA GLN A 321 23.15 -12.94 -30.66
C GLN A 321 24.34 -12.51 -29.79
N GLN A 322 24.37 -13.02 -28.56
CA GLN A 322 25.53 -12.87 -27.70
C GLN A 322 26.70 -13.62 -28.35
N GLY A 323 27.64 -12.88 -28.95
CA GLY A 323 28.89 -13.45 -29.45
C GLY A 323 29.75 -13.98 -28.29
N SER A 324 30.95 -14.49 -28.60
CA SER A 324 31.93 -14.95 -27.60
C SER A 324 32.53 -13.83 -26.72
N HIS A 325 32.01 -12.60 -26.82
CA HIS A 325 32.54 -11.44 -26.14
C HIS A 325 32.16 -11.40 -24.65
N VAL A 326 33.13 -11.02 -23.82
CA VAL A 326 33.07 -10.95 -22.35
C VAL A 326 32.28 -9.72 -21.84
N ILE A 327 31.78 -8.90 -22.75
CA ILE A 327 31.13 -7.62 -22.44
C ILE A 327 29.75 -7.87 -21.83
N THR A 328 29.56 -7.40 -20.60
CA THR A 328 28.33 -7.67 -19.82
C THR A 328 27.63 -6.41 -19.37
N LYS A 329 28.36 -5.31 -19.15
CA LYS A 329 27.81 -4.05 -18.63
C LYS A 329 27.77 -2.97 -19.70
N VAL A 330 26.76 -2.10 -19.63
CA VAL A 330 26.65 -0.97 -20.56
C VAL A 330 27.82 -0.01 -20.43
N SER A 331 28.46 0.07 -19.25
CA SER A 331 29.71 0.82 -19.04
C SER A 331 30.84 0.36 -19.95
N ASP A 332 30.87 -0.93 -20.33
CA ASP A 332 31.90 -1.49 -21.19
C ASP A 332 31.76 -1.02 -22.65
N LEU A 333 30.61 -0.45 -23.01
CA LEU A 333 30.33 0.15 -24.32
C LEU A 333 30.59 1.66 -24.33
N ILE A 334 31.00 2.25 -23.21
CA ILE A 334 31.25 3.68 -23.07
C ILE A 334 32.76 3.89 -22.93
N ASP A 335 33.33 4.72 -23.79
CA ASP A 335 34.74 5.11 -23.65
C ASP A 335 34.88 5.99 -22.40
N SER A 336 35.66 5.50 -21.44
CA SER A 336 35.94 6.16 -20.16
C SER A 336 36.58 7.55 -20.29
N THR A 337 37.23 7.85 -21.41
CA THR A 337 37.95 9.12 -21.64
C THR A 337 37.04 10.18 -22.26
N SER A 338 36.29 9.80 -23.30
CA SER A 338 35.41 10.73 -24.02
C SER A 338 33.99 10.81 -23.44
N GLY A 339 33.56 9.80 -22.67
CA GLY A 339 32.18 9.66 -22.21
C GLY A 339 31.18 9.37 -23.34
N THR A 340 31.68 8.98 -24.52
CA THR A 340 30.86 8.65 -25.68
C THR A 340 30.82 7.13 -25.90
N TRP A 341 29.86 6.66 -26.70
CA TRP A 341 29.76 5.26 -27.07
C TRP A 341 30.96 4.81 -27.89
N ASP A 342 31.55 3.67 -27.55
CA ASP A 342 32.60 3.04 -28.35
C ASP A 342 31.99 2.41 -29.61
N ILE A 343 32.16 3.10 -30.74
CA ILE A 343 31.62 2.69 -32.04
C ILE A 343 32.26 1.37 -32.53
N GLN A 344 33.45 1.00 -32.05
CA GLN A 344 34.07 -0.27 -32.44
C GLN A 344 33.45 -1.47 -31.73
N LEU A 345 32.80 -1.26 -30.59
CA LEU A 345 32.17 -2.29 -29.77
C LEU A 345 30.66 -2.45 -30.02
N LEU A 346 30.02 -1.46 -30.65
CA LEU A 346 28.61 -1.45 -31.04
C LEU A 346 28.37 -2.08 -32.42
#